data_AF-A0AB37UN85-F1
#
_entry.id   AF-A0AB37UN85-F1
#
_cell.length_a   1.000
_cell.length_b   1.000
_cell.length_c   1.000
_cell.angle_alpha   90.00
_cell.angle_beta   90.00
_cell.angle_gamma   90.00
#
_symmetry.space_group_name_H-M   'P 1'
#
loop_
_entity.id
_entity.type
_entity.pdbx_description
1 polymer ?
#
loop_
_entity_poly.entity_id
_entity_poly.type
_entity_poly.pdbx_seq_one_letter_code
_entity_poly.pdbx_strand_id
1 'polypeptide(L)'
;METEVGSHPEGTRLILVKLLKKFDLKNLNYRGEAMKLSYRGVSYEQNSPQIETMAGAAGGTYRGATWNHQYLRHIPVPQPKVDLKYRGVAYSTGDPIDVEVVRLRREYTQVNGATANTTAIATKQKPAKSDRQQVLQELHSTHLDHLRRNLERRLQIARKKGDNHLIQLLEAESRQLA
;
A
#
# COMPACT_ATOMS: atom_id res chain seq x y z
N MET A 1 -33.88 42.72 -15.49
CA MET A 1 -32.59 42.15 -15.94
C MET A 1 -32.49 40.78 -15.33
N GLU A 2 -32.78 39.78 -16.16
CA GLU A 2 -32.56 38.38 -15.86
C GLU A 2 -31.06 38.07 -15.93
N THR A 3 -30.56 37.17 -15.09
CA THR A 3 -29.88 35.94 -15.53
C THR A 3 -29.55 35.08 -14.33
N GLU A 4 -30.05 33.86 -14.39
CA GLU A 4 -29.83 32.74 -13.50
C GLU A 4 -28.41 32.18 -13.65
N VAL A 5 -27.80 31.67 -12.57
CA VAL A 5 -26.89 30.52 -12.68
C VAL A 5 -26.97 29.66 -11.42
N GLY A 6 -27.55 28.47 -11.56
CA GLY A 6 -27.01 27.27 -10.91
C GLY A 6 -27.65 26.80 -9.60
N SER A 7 -28.95 26.50 -9.62
CA SER A 7 -29.51 25.45 -8.76
C SER A 7 -28.85 24.11 -9.12
N HIS A 8 -28.17 23.46 -8.17
CA HIS A 8 -27.91 22.01 -8.16
C HIS A 8 -28.01 21.47 -6.73
N PRO A 9 -28.51 20.25 -6.56
CA PRO A 9 -29.58 19.97 -5.62
C PRO A 9 -29.08 19.55 -4.23
N GLU A 10 -29.94 19.76 -3.23
CA GLU A 10 -29.90 19.15 -1.89
C GLU A 10 -30.01 17.59 -1.91
N GLY A 11 -29.48 16.93 -2.94
CA GLY A 11 -29.57 15.49 -3.14
C GLY A 11 -28.51 14.68 -2.42
N THR A 12 -27.31 15.24 -2.19
CA THR A 12 -26.18 14.41 -1.72
C THR A 12 -26.10 14.27 -0.19
N ARG A 13 -26.62 15.24 0.56
CA ARG A 13 -26.68 15.15 2.04
C ARG A 13 -27.78 14.20 2.53
N LEU A 14 -28.91 14.13 1.81
CA LEU A 14 -30.02 13.25 2.17
C LEU A 14 -29.73 11.78 1.86
N ILE A 15 -28.93 11.47 0.82
CA ILE A 15 -28.55 10.09 0.53
C ILE A 15 -27.66 9.54 1.65
N LEU A 16 -26.70 10.31 2.16
CA LEU A 16 -25.81 9.84 3.22
C LEU A 16 -26.55 9.67 4.56
N VAL A 17 -27.46 10.58 4.92
CA VAL A 17 -28.25 10.48 6.17
C VAL A 17 -29.33 9.41 6.08
N LYS A 18 -29.97 9.18 4.93
CA LYS A 18 -30.91 8.05 4.75
C LYS A 18 -30.18 6.70 4.73
N LEU A 19 -28.95 6.62 4.18
CA LEU A 19 -28.13 5.42 4.29
C LEU A 19 -27.72 5.16 5.74
N LEU A 20 -27.31 6.21 6.47
CA LEU A 20 -26.91 6.13 7.89
C LEU A 20 -28.08 5.92 8.86
N LYS A 21 -29.32 6.26 8.49
CA LYS A 21 -30.52 5.88 9.25
C LYS A 21 -31.00 4.46 8.92
N LYS A 22 -30.71 3.94 7.73
CA LYS A 22 -30.91 2.50 7.40
C LYS A 22 -29.86 1.62 8.05
N PHE A 23 -28.63 2.10 8.16
CA PHE A 23 -27.57 1.51 8.98
C PHE A 23 -27.66 2.06 10.39
N ASP A 24 -28.68 1.63 11.13
CA ASP A 24 -28.83 1.88 12.56
C ASP A 24 -27.68 1.18 13.33
N LEU A 25 -26.49 1.76 13.25
CA LEU A 25 -25.24 1.29 13.86
C LEU A 25 -25.20 1.52 15.38
N LYS A 26 -26.35 1.80 16.00
CA LYS A 26 -26.42 2.09 17.44
C LYS A 26 -26.84 0.92 18.31
N ASN A 27 -27.28 -0.21 17.75
CA ASN A 27 -27.65 -1.38 18.54
C ASN A 27 -27.47 -2.70 17.78
N LEU A 28 -26.28 -2.96 17.22
CA LEU A 28 -25.88 -4.36 17.07
C LEU A 28 -25.35 -4.82 18.43
N ASN A 29 -26.29 -5.20 19.29
CA ASN A 29 -26.01 -6.12 20.37
C ASN A 29 -25.41 -7.37 19.72
N TYR A 30 -24.09 -7.42 19.60
CA TYR A 30 -23.33 -8.65 19.45
C TYR A 30 -23.52 -9.44 20.74
N ARG A 31 -24.71 -10.03 20.90
CA ARG A 31 -24.88 -11.27 21.65
C ARG A 31 -23.86 -12.22 21.04
N GLY A 32 -22.92 -12.69 21.85
CA GLY A 32 -21.78 -13.50 21.44
C GLY A 32 -22.15 -14.87 20.88
N GLU A 33 -22.80 -14.91 19.73
CA GLU A 33 -22.84 -16.06 18.84
C GLU A 33 -22.05 -15.71 17.59
N ALA A 34 -20.77 -16.12 17.57
CA ALA A 34 -19.96 -16.05 16.36
C ALA A 34 -20.65 -16.85 15.24
N MET A 35 -20.80 -16.27 14.04
CA MET A 35 -21.26 -17.02 12.87
C MET A 35 -20.31 -18.18 12.62
N LYS A 36 -20.77 -19.42 12.86
CA LYS A 36 -19.97 -20.61 12.62
C LYS A 36 -19.74 -20.79 11.12
N LEU A 37 -18.48 -20.90 10.73
CA LEU A 37 -18.11 -21.20 9.34
C LEU A 37 -18.62 -22.60 9.01
N SER A 38 -19.42 -22.75 7.96
CA SER A 38 -19.91 -24.05 7.48
C SER A 38 -19.54 -24.25 6.02
N TYR A 39 -19.05 -25.45 5.70
CA TYR A 39 -18.74 -25.84 4.32
C TYR A 39 -19.16 -27.29 4.10
N ARG A 40 -19.94 -27.53 3.04
CA ARG A 40 -20.51 -28.84 2.67
C ARG A 40 -21.23 -29.55 3.84
N GLY A 41 -21.99 -28.79 4.62
CA GLY A 41 -22.76 -29.32 5.76
C GLY A 41 -21.93 -29.62 7.02
N VAL A 42 -20.62 -29.37 7.01
CA VAL A 42 -19.76 -29.49 8.19
C VAL A 42 -19.54 -28.11 8.80
N SER A 43 -19.72 -28.01 10.12
CA SER A 43 -19.46 -26.78 10.88
C SER A 43 -18.02 -26.78 11.41
N TYR A 44 -17.32 -25.67 11.24
CA TYR A 44 -15.95 -25.47 11.69
C TYR A 44 -15.94 -24.60 12.95
N GLU A 45 -15.03 -24.93 13.86
CA GLU A 45 -14.72 -24.07 15.01
C GLU A 45 -13.85 -22.91 14.55
N GLN A 46 -14.27 -21.69 14.89
CA GLN A 46 -13.50 -20.49 14.58
C GLN A 46 -12.39 -20.31 15.62
N ASN A 47 -11.16 -20.63 15.24
CA ASN A 47 -9.98 -20.35 16.05
C ASN A 47 -9.38 -18.99 15.63
N SER A 48 -9.91 -17.90 16.17
CA SER A 48 -9.30 -16.58 15.99
C SER A 48 -8.11 -16.45 16.94
N PRO A 49 -6.89 -16.13 16.46
CA PRO A 49 -5.74 -15.99 17.35
C PRO A 49 -5.98 -14.85 18.35
N GLN A 50 -5.87 -15.16 19.64
CA GLN A 50 -5.90 -14.14 20.69
C GLN A 50 -4.56 -13.41 20.70
N ILE A 51 -4.56 -12.16 20.28
CA ILE A 51 -3.36 -11.33 20.21
C ILE A 51 -3.28 -10.50 21.50
N GLU A 52 -2.25 -10.77 22.31
CA GLU A 52 -1.98 -9.96 23.49
C GLU A 52 -1.46 -8.57 23.11
N THR A 53 -2.15 -7.55 23.61
CA THR A 53 -1.81 -6.15 23.39
C THR A 53 -1.49 -5.47 24.71
N MET A 54 -0.62 -4.46 24.66
CA MET A 54 -0.29 -3.60 25.78
C MET A 54 -0.64 -2.17 25.41
N ALA A 55 -1.36 -1.49 26.29
CA ALA A 55 -1.62 -0.06 26.14
C ALA A 55 -0.28 0.68 26.15
N GLY A 56 0.03 1.37 25.06
CA GLY A 56 1.13 2.31 25.02
C GLY A 56 0.79 3.58 25.80
N ALA A 57 1.80 4.36 26.13
CA ALA A 57 1.60 5.68 26.71
C ALA A 57 0.75 6.55 25.76
N ALA A 58 -0.12 7.39 26.31
CA ALA A 58 -0.93 8.32 25.53
C ALA A 58 -0.01 9.21 24.68
N GLY A 59 -0.13 9.12 23.36
CA GLY A 59 0.76 9.80 22.40
C GLY A 59 0.47 11.28 22.23
N GLY A 60 -0.54 11.80 22.94
CA GLY A 60 -1.00 13.19 22.89
C GLY A 60 -2.51 13.29 22.76
N THR A 61 -2.98 14.50 22.46
CA THR A 61 -4.40 14.80 22.21
C THR A 61 -4.56 15.41 20.84
N TYR A 62 -5.48 14.90 20.03
CA TYR A 62 -5.86 15.50 18.75
C TYR A 62 -7.30 15.99 18.81
N ARG A 63 -7.52 17.29 18.55
CA ARG A 63 -8.83 17.96 18.62
C ARG A 63 -9.59 17.70 19.93
N GLY A 64 -8.87 17.66 21.05
CA GLY A 64 -9.45 17.42 22.38
C GLY A 64 -9.72 15.95 22.73
N ALA A 65 -9.50 15.01 21.81
CA ALA A 65 -9.55 13.57 22.09
C ALA A 65 -8.15 13.01 22.37
N THR A 66 -8.02 12.14 23.36
CA THR A 66 -6.77 11.42 23.66
C THR A 66 -6.50 10.37 22.59
N TRP A 67 -5.29 10.40 22.03
CA TRP A 67 -4.84 9.39 21.07
C TRP A 67 -3.91 8.40 21.78
N ASN A 68 -4.31 7.13 21.77
CA ASN A 68 -3.54 6.05 22.37
C ASN A 68 -3.06 5.09 21.29
N HIS A 69 -1.78 4.72 21.34
CA HIS A 69 -1.24 3.63 20.53
C HIS A 69 -1.24 2.35 21.34
N GLN A 70 -1.62 1.24 20.72
CA GLN A 70 -1.63 -0.08 21.35
C GLN A 70 -0.58 -0.95 20.65
N TYR A 71 0.40 -1.40 21.41
CA TYR A 71 1.50 -2.21 20.90
C TYR A 71 1.23 -3.68 21.18
N LEU A 72 1.67 -4.56 20.26
CA LEU A 72 1.65 -5.99 20.52
C LEU A 72 2.67 -6.31 21.63
N ARG A 73 2.31 -7.18 22.59
CA ARG A 73 3.25 -7.60 23.64
C ARG A 73 4.40 -8.45 23.09
N HIS A 74 4.10 -9.23 22.06
CA HIS A 74 5.02 -10.15 21.43
C HIS A 74 4.82 -10.09 19.92
N ILE A 75 5.92 -10.12 19.16
CA ILE A 75 5.87 -10.19 17.70
C ILE A 75 5.40 -11.60 17.34
N PRO A 76 4.21 -11.79 16.74
CA PRO A 76 3.72 -13.12 16.41
C PRO A 76 4.73 -13.82 15.49
N VAL A 77 5.07 -15.07 15.81
CA VAL A 77 5.95 -15.88 14.96
C VAL A 77 5.22 -16.07 13.62
N PRO A 78 5.81 -15.66 12.49
CA PRO A 78 5.16 -15.80 11.20
C PRO A 78 4.97 -17.28 10.89
N GLN A 79 3.74 -17.67 10.50
CA GLN A 79 3.48 -19.04 10.10
C GLN A 79 4.18 -19.36 8.78
N PRO A 80 4.76 -20.56 8.62
CA PRO A 80 5.37 -20.96 7.36
C PRO A 80 4.31 -21.05 6.26
N LYS A 81 4.59 -20.43 5.11
CA LYS A 81 3.76 -20.55 3.91
C LYS A 81 4.11 -21.88 3.23
N VAL A 82 3.10 -22.75 3.04
CA VAL A 82 3.28 -24.07 2.45
C VAL A 82 2.50 -24.17 1.16
N ASP A 83 3.16 -24.65 0.11
CA ASP A 83 2.53 -25.03 -1.15
C ASP A 83 2.01 -26.47 -1.04
N LEU A 84 0.69 -26.62 -1.13
CA LEU A 84 -0.02 -27.88 -0.99
C LEU A 84 -0.67 -28.28 -2.31
N LYS A 85 -1.02 -29.57 -2.44
CA LYS A 85 -1.75 -30.09 -3.60
C LYS A 85 -2.86 -31.01 -3.14
N TYR A 86 -4.07 -30.80 -3.66
CA TYR A 86 -5.20 -31.69 -3.43
C TYR A 86 -5.77 -32.13 -4.77
N ARG A 87 -5.82 -33.45 -5.00
CA ARG A 87 -6.27 -34.05 -6.28
C ARG A 87 -5.61 -33.43 -7.51
N GLY A 88 -4.30 -33.17 -7.44
CA GLY A 88 -3.53 -32.56 -8.52
C GLY A 88 -3.66 -31.03 -8.63
N VAL A 89 -4.60 -30.40 -7.92
CA VAL A 89 -4.78 -28.94 -7.89
C VAL A 89 -3.88 -28.34 -6.80
N ALA A 90 -3.03 -27.39 -7.17
CA ALA A 90 -2.16 -26.68 -6.23
C ALA A 90 -2.92 -25.58 -5.49
N TYR A 91 -2.68 -25.46 -4.18
CA TYR A 91 -3.18 -24.38 -3.33
C TYR A 91 -2.13 -24.05 -2.26
N SER A 92 -2.20 -22.86 -1.67
CA SER A 92 -1.20 -22.37 -0.71
C SER A 92 -1.87 -21.80 0.53
N THR A 93 -1.20 -21.90 1.68
CA THR A 93 -1.70 -21.35 2.96
C THR A 93 -1.39 -19.86 3.18
N GLY A 94 -0.64 -19.23 2.27
CA GLY A 94 -0.31 -17.81 2.33
C GLY A 94 -1.38 -16.89 1.72
N ASP A 95 -1.20 -15.59 1.89
CA ASP A 95 -2.10 -14.58 1.33
C ASP A 95 -2.22 -14.69 -0.20
N PRO A 96 -3.44 -14.64 -0.76
CA PRO A 96 -3.68 -14.87 -2.19
C PRO A 96 -2.97 -13.84 -3.08
N ILE A 97 -2.82 -12.60 -2.60
CA ILE A 97 -2.10 -11.54 -3.30
C ILE A 97 -0.61 -11.89 -3.45
N ASP A 98 0.02 -12.36 -2.38
CA ASP A 98 1.44 -12.73 -2.41
C ASP A 98 1.69 -13.89 -3.37
N VAL A 99 0.76 -14.85 -3.39
CA VAL A 99 0.82 -16.02 -4.27
C VAL A 99 0.74 -15.58 -5.73
N GLU A 100 -0.18 -14.67 -6.05
CA GLU A 100 -0.34 -14.15 -7.41
C GLU A 100 0.88 -13.36 -7.88
N VAL A 101 1.46 -12.51 -7.01
CA VAL A 101 2.69 -11.77 -7.30
C VAL A 101 3.85 -12.72 -7.62
N VAL A 102 4.01 -13.79 -6.84
CA VAL A 102 5.06 -14.79 -7.09
C VAL A 102 4.83 -15.53 -8.41
N ARG A 103 3.58 -15.86 -8.76
CA ARG A 103 3.24 -16.51 -10.03
C ARG A 103 3.56 -15.61 -11.22
N LEU A 104 3.11 -14.36 -11.20
CA LEU A 104 3.39 -13.38 -12.26
C LEU A 104 4.89 -13.15 -12.44
N ARG A 105 5.64 -13.08 -11.34
CA ARG A 105 7.11 -12.95 -11.40
C ARG A 105 7.77 -14.17 -12.06
N ARG A 106 7.27 -15.38 -11.77
CA ARG A 106 7.76 -16.62 -12.36
C ARG A 106 7.48 -16.67 -13.85
N GLU A 107 6.27 -16.29 -14.26
CA GLU A 107 5.87 -16.22 -15.66
C GLU A 107 6.74 -15.24 -16.43
N TYR A 108 6.92 -14.01 -15.93
CA TYR A 108 7.78 -13.00 -16.54
C TYR A 108 9.24 -13.49 -16.71
N THR A 109 9.76 -14.28 -15.77
CA THR A 109 11.12 -14.84 -15.87
C THR A 109 11.21 -15.96 -16.92
N GLN A 110 10.12 -16.71 -17.16
CA GLN A 110 10.07 -17.76 -18.19
C GLN A 110 9.96 -17.17 -19.60
N VAL A 111 9.22 -16.08 -19.79
CA VAL A 111 9.10 -15.42 -21.11
C VAL A 111 10.40 -14.72 -21.54
N ASN A 112 11.22 -14.27 -20.58
CA ASN A 112 12.47 -13.56 -20.84
C ASN A 112 13.73 -14.46 -20.92
N GLY A 113 13.57 -15.78 -21.09
CA GLY A 113 14.64 -16.65 -21.60
C GLY A 113 15.57 -17.34 -20.60
N ALA A 114 15.06 -17.90 -19.49
CA ALA A 114 15.83 -18.84 -18.67
C ALA A 114 15.14 -20.20 -18.53
N THR A 115 15.13 -20.98 -19.61
CA THR A 115 14.74 -22.41 -19.59
C THR A 115 15.89 -23.24 -19.02
N ALA A 116 16.00 -23.32 -17.70
CA ALA A 116 16.95 -24.23 -17.05
C ALA A 116 16.33 -25.63 -16.93
N ASN A 117 16.51 -26.44 -17.98
CA ASN A 117 16.26 -27.88 -17.91
C ASN A 117 17.33 -28.55 -17.04
N THR A 118 16.88 -29.47 -16.22
CA THR A 118 17.62 -30.32 -15.29
C THR A 118 18.88 -30.96 -15.89
N THR A 119 19.91 -31.13 -15.04
CA THR A 119 21.23 -31.77 -15.26
C THR A 119 22.37 -30.89 -15.81
N ALA A 120 22.84 -29.95 -14.99
CA ALA A 120 24.23 -29.52 -15.03
C ALA A 120 24.69 -29.18 -13.61
N ILE A 121 25.88 -29.69 -13.29
CA ILE A 121 26.61 -29.54 -12.03
C ILE A 121 26.60 -28.08 -11.59
N ALA A 122 26.37 -27.88 -10.29
CA ALA A 122 26.36 -26.59 -9.62
C ALA A 122 27.58 -25.74 -9.99
N THR A 123 27.38 -24.77 -10.88
CA THR A 123 28.15 -23.54 -10.86
C THR A 123 27.23 -22.46 -10.31
N LYS A 124 27.62 -21.92 -9.15
CA LYS A 124 26.92 -20.82 -8.48
C LYS A 124 27.02 -19.56 -9.35
N GLN A 125 26.20 -19.44 -10.37
CA GLN A 125 26.02 -18.18 -11.08
C GLN A 125 25.13 -17.29 -10.23
N LYS A 126 25.78 -16.40 -9.47
CA LYS A 126 25.11 -15.30 -8.76
C LYS A 126 24.31 -14.50 -9.80
N PRO A 127 22.99 -14.32 -9.68
CA PRO A 127 22.28 -13.42 -10.58
C PRO A 127 22.91 -12.03 -10.48
N ALA A 128 23.18 -11.46 -11.64
CA ALA A 128 24.02 -10.29 -11.84
C ALA A 128 23.61 -9.14 -10.92
N LYS A 129 24.52 -8.68 -10.05
CA LYS A 129 24.35 -7.43 -9.29
C LYS A 129 24.18 -6.21 -10.20
N SER A 130 24.50 -6.36 -11.50
CA SER A 130 24.45 -5.36 -12.55
C SER A 130 23.04 -4.79 -12.79
N ASP A 131 22.02 -5.64 -12.98
CA ASP A 131 20.69 -5.15 -13.39
C ASP A 131 20.05 -4.28 -12.31
N ARG A 132 20.16 -4.67 -11.04
CA ARG A 132 19.66 -3.86 -9.92
C ARG A 132 20.43 -2.54 -9.81
N GLN A 133 21.75 -2.56 -10.02
CA GLN A 133 22.57 -1.34 -9.98
C GLN A 133 22.21 -0.40 -11.13
N GLN A 134 21.95 -0.94 -12.33
CA GLN A 134 21.51 -0.16 -13.49
C GLN A 134 20.13 0.47 -13.24
N VAL A 135 19.16 -0.29 -12.72
CA VAL A 135 17.83 0.25 -12.37
C VAL A 135 17.93 1.36 -11.31
N LEU A 136 18.82 1.20 -10.32
CA LEU A 136 19.04 2.25 -9.31
C LEU A 136 19.71 3.50 -9.92
N GLN A 137 20.64 3.33 -10.85
CA GLN A 137 21.26 4.44 -11.58
C GLN A 137 20.25 5.16 -12.47
N GLU A 138 19.35 4.43 -13.14
CA GLU A 138 18.28 4.98 -13.96
C GLU A 138 17.24 5.73 -13.11
N LEU A 139 16.85 5.18 -11.96
CA LEU A 139 15.99 5.88 -11.01
C LEU A 139 16.65 7.17 -10.52
N HIS A 140 17.95 7.10 -10.20
CA HIS A 140 18.70 8.28 -9.75
C HIS A 140 18.77 9.36 -10.84
N SER A 141 19.07 9.00 -12.10
CA SER A 141 19.14 9.97 -13.20
C SER A 141 17.78 10.62 -13.47
N THR A 142 16.71 9.83 -13.54
CA THR A 142 15.35 10.32 -13.74
C THR A 142 14.88 11.23 -12.61
N HIS A 143 15.22 10.91 -11.36
CA HIS A 143 14.92 11.75 -10.21
C HIS A 143 15.62 13.11 -10.31
N LEU A 144 16.91 13.14 -10.64
CA LEU A 144 17.66 14.39 -10.81
C LEU A 144 17.09 15.24 -11.95
N ASP A 145 16.72 14.63 -13.07
CA ASP A 145 16.11 15.35 -14.19
C ASP A 145 14.76 15.98 -13.81
N HIS A 146 13.95 15.28 -13.01
CA HIS A 146 12.70 15.83 -12.52
C HIS A 146 12.93 17.02 -11.58
N LEU A 147 13.92 16.93 -10.68
CA LEU A 147 14.31 18.05 -9.81
C LEU A 147 14.76 19.26 -10.62
N ARG A 148 15.62 19.06 -11.64
CA ARG A 148 16.10 20.13 -12.54
C ARG A 148 14.94 20.82 -13.27
N ARG A 149 14.05 20.05 -13.91
CA ARG A 149 12.86 20.60 -14.60
C ARG A 149 11.94 21.37 -13.65
N ASN A 150 11.75 20.85 -12.43
CA ASN A 150 10.93 21.51 -11.43
C ASN A 150 11.53 22.87 -11.02
N LEU A 151 12.84 22.91 -10.76
CA LEU A 151 13.57 24.13 -10.44
C LEU A 151 13.51 25.14 -11.57
N GLU A 152 13.81 24.74 -12.81
CA GLU A 152 13.71 25.61 -13.98
C GLU A 152 12.32 26.23 -14.12
N ARG A 153 11.26 25.42 -13.98
CA ARG A 153 9.89 25.90 -14.02
C ARG A 153 9.61 26.91 -12.91
N ARG A 154 10.02 26.63 -11.66
CA ARG A 154 9.85 27.55 -10.53
C ARG A 154 10.61 28.86 -10.75
N LEU A 155 11.81 28.79 -11.33
CA LEU A 155 12.65 29.93 -11.64
C LEU A 155 12.02 30.80 -12.75
N GLN A 156 11.48 30.18 -13.80
CA GLN A 156 10.71 30.88 -14.83
C GLN A 156 9.47 31.58 -14.27
N ILE A 157 8.73 30.93 -13.37
CA ILE A 157 7.56 31.53 -12.71
C ILE A 157 7.99 32.71 -11.84
N ALA A 158 9.06 32.57 -11.05
CA ALA A 158 9.58 33.64 -10.21
C ALA A 158 10.06 34.84 -11.03
N ARG A 159 10.76 34.60 -12.16
CA ARG A 159 11.15 35.65 -13.13
C ARG A 159 9.95 36.38 -13.72
N LYS A 160 8.90 35.65 -14.11
CA LYS A 160 7.67 36.26 -14.64
C LYS A 160 6.95 37.12 -13.59
N LYS A 161 7.01 36.71 -12.32
CA LYS A 161 6.42 37.46 -11.21
C LYS A 161 7.28 38.63 -10.73
N GLY A 162 8.59 38.61 -10.99
CA GLY A 162 9.55 39.60 -10.49
C GLY A 162 9.98 39.37 -9.03
N ASP A 163 9.78 38.17 -8.48
CA ASP A 163 10.16 37.83 -7.10
C ASP A 163 11.67 37.59 -6.97
N ASN A 164 12.45 38.66 -6.86
CA ASN A 164 13.91 38.62 -6.80
C ASN A 164 14.46 37.76 -5.64
N HIS A 165 13.78 37.77 -4.49
CA HIS A 165 14.18 36.97 -3.33
C HIS A 165 14.06 35.46 -3.61
N LEU A 166 12.95 35.04 -4.24
CA LEU A 166 12.73 33.65 -4.62
C LEU A 166 13.72 33.18 -5.68
N ILE A 167 14.07 34.05 -6.64
CA ILE A 167 15.08 33.74 -7.66
C ILE A 167 16.43 33.45 -7.00
N GLN A 168 16.89 34.31 -6.07
CA GLN A 168 18.16 34.10 -5.36
C GLN A 168 18.18 32.78 -4.58
N LEU A 169 17.08 32.43 -3.92
CA LEU A 169 16.96 31.18 -3.16
C LEU A 169 17.01 29.97 -4.09
N LEU A 170 16.29 30.00 -5.22
CA LEU A 170 16.31 28.93 -6.23
C LEU A 170 17.67 28.78 -6.92
N GLU A 171 18.41 29.88 -7.12
CA GLU A 171 19.78 29.86 -7.62
C GLU A 171 20.77 29.29 -6.60
N ALA A 172 20.51 29.46 -5.30
CA ALA A 172 21.28 28.77 -4.26
C ALA A 172 20.97 27.26 -4.23
N GLU A 173 19.70 26.88 -4.33
CA GLU A 173 19.27 25.46 -4.44
C GLU A 173 19.89 24.79 -5.67
N SER A 174 19.96 25.48 -6.82
CA SER A 174 20.53 24.90 -8.04
C SER A 174 22.03 24.60 -7.92
N ARG A 175 22.79 25.45 -7.20
CA ARG A 175 24.21 25.22 -6.91
C ARG A 175 24.45 24.01 -6.02
N GLN A 176 23.49 23.60 -5.20
CA GLN A 176 23.60 22.42 -4.33
C GLN A 176 23.34 21.11 -5.07
N LEU A 177 22.68 21.16 -6.23
CA LEU A 177 22.37 19.99 -7.06
C LEU A 177 23.34 19.79 -8.25
N ALA A 178 24.26 20.74 -8.46
CA ALA A 178 25.31 20.68 -9.47
C ALA A 178 26.51 19.85 -8.97
#